data_AF-A0A968PRF9-F1
#
_entry.id   AF-A0A968PRF9-F1
#
_cell.length_a   1.000
_cell.length_b   1.000
_cell.length_c   1.000
_cell.angle_alpha   90.00
_cell.angle_beta   90.00
_cell.angle_gamma   90.00
#
_symmetry.space_group_name_H-M   'P 1'
#
loop_
_entity.id
_entity.type
_entity.pdbx_description
1 polymer ?
#
loop_
_entity_poly.entity_id
_entity_poly.type
_entity_poly.pdbx_seq_one_letter_code
_entity_poly.pdbx_strand_id
1 'polypeptide(L)'
;MRFTNKAISIAVLAITATFSCMNDAQAASLTSSPLTIYGQATKGSVTAKVTRGVNPTGTNGTNGAYSEFHNQNTTTIDFNSTTQVGNKAYTFGSALATYSFQNGMSTSSGRTGVYSDRWAPSGANGEVNTSNYLAVFNGNKVTIDLTNKLNYFGIDWGALSAGNTFGFYSKGQLVSEFNYNDINPIAPVRARQHGGEGNGYLHFYANDSEGTFDQIVISQVGGGGFESDNHSFRISNKAFDFENGRDVPEPSMIIGLLATGGAILLKRNEQTV
;
A
#
# COMPACT_ATOMS: atom_id res chain seq x y z
N MET A 1 64.08 -8.46 -59.28
CA MET A 1 63.43 -9.64 -58.68
C MET A 1 61.94 -9.36 -58.60
N ARG A 2 61.13 -10.04 -59.42
CA ARG A 2 59.66 -9.95 -59.40
C ARG A 2 59.12 -10.74 -58.22
N PHE A 3 58.25 -10.15 -57.41
CA PHE A 3 57.33 -10.91 -56.58
C PHE A 3 55.89 -10.47 -56.83
N THR A 4 55.09 -11.48 -57.14
CA THR A 4 53.71 -11.51 -57.59
C THR A 4 52.72 -11.21 -56.47
N ASN A 5 51.73 -10.36 -56.78
CA ASN A 5 50.51 -10.18 -55.99
C ASN A 5 49.71 -11.48 -55.94
N LYS A 6 49.47 -12.01 -54.73
CA LYS A 6 48.39 -12.97 -54.46
C LYS A 6 47.22 -12.21 -53.83
N ALA A 7 46.13 -12.10 -54.57
CA ALA A 7 44.83 -11.69 -54.02
C ALA A 7 44.28 -12.83 -53.15
N ILE A 8 43.90 -12.52 -51.91
CA ILE A 8 43.05 -13.38 -51.08
C ILE A 8 41.69 -12.70 -51.01
N SER A 9 40.70 -13.32 -51.66
CA SER A 9 39.30 -12.93 -51.56
C SER A 9 38.77 -13.24 -50.17
N ILE A 10 38.29 -12.23 -49.44
CA ILE A 10 37.48 -12.41 -48.25
C ILE A 10 36.02 -12.30 -48.67
N ALA A 11 35.31 -13.42 -48.61
CA ALA A 11 33.87 -13.47 -48.79
C ALA A 11 33.19 -12.78 -47.59
N VAL A 12 32.52 -11.67 -47.84
CA VAL A 12 31.62 -11.04 -46.86
C VAL A 12 30.30 -11.80 -46.92
N LEU A 13 30.03 -12.60 -45.89
CA LEU A 13 28.74 -13.23 -45.68
C LEU A 13 27.75 -12.14 -45.23
N ALA A 14 26.92 -11.65 -46.15
CA ALA A 14 25.81 -10.78 -45.82
C ALA A 14 24.73 -11.60 -45.09
N ILE A 15 24.69 -11.50 -43.77
CA ILE A 15 23.54 -11.97 -42.98
C ILE A 15 22.49 -10.86 -43.09
N THR A 16 21.53 -11.05 -44.00
CA THR A 16 20.28 -10.28 -44.00
C THR A 16 19.51 -10.62 -42.74
N ALA A 17 19.66 -9.80 -41.70
CA ALA A 17 18.73 -9.80 -40.59
C ALA A 17 17.43 -9.18 -41.09
N THR A 18 16.48 -10.02 -41.50
CA THR A 18 15.08 -9.63 -41.59
C THR A 18 14.63 -9.23 -40.19
N PHE A 19 14.55 -7.93 -39.93
CA PHE A 19 13.75 -7.39 -38.84
C PHE A 19 12.28 -7.68 -39.19
N SER A 20 11.81 -8.86 -38.78
CA SER A 20 10.39 -9.06 -38.56
C SER A 20 10.00 -8.08 -37.45
N CYS A 21 9.28 -7.02 -37.83
CA CYS A 21 8.50 -6.22 -36.91
C CYS A 21 7.59 -7.19 -36.14
N MET A 22 8.05 -7.57 -34.94
CA MET A 22 7.17 -8.21 -33.98
C MET A 22 6.03 -7.22 -33.75
N ASN A 23 4.84 -7.74 -33.98
CA ASN A 23 3.55 -7.10 -33.81
C ASN A 23 3.59 -6.07 -32.68
N ASP A 24 2.98 -4.92 -32.92
CA ASP A 24 2.46 -4.04 -31.90
C ASP A 24 1.94 -4.90 -30.75
N ALA A 25 2.75 -4.98 -29.68
CA ALA A 25 2.21 -5.20 -28.38
C ALA A 25 1.35 -3.97 -28.17
N GLN A 26 0.07 -4.07 -28.53
CA GLN A 26 -0.97 -3.25 -27.95
C GLN A 26 -0.63 -3.26 -26.46
N ALA A 27 -0.07 -2.14 -25.97
CA ALA A 27 -0.08 -1.87 -24.56
C ALA A 27 -1.54 -2.04 -24.21
N ALA A 28 -1.87 -3.17 -23.56
CA ALA A 28 -3.19 -3.43 -23.08
C ALA A 28 -3.46 -2.25 -22.19
N SER A 29 -4.23 -1.29 -22.71
CA SER A 29 -4.87 -0.27 -21.91
C SER A 29 -5.76 -1.09 -21.00
N LEU A 30 -5.21 -1.46 -19.86
CA LEU A 30 -5.98 -1.90 -18.73
C LEU A 30 -6.86 -0.69 -18.44
N THR A 31 -8.05 -0.67 -19.02
CA THR A 31 -9.12 0.20 -18.58
C THR A 31 -9.52 -0.35 -17.22
N SER A 32 -8.67 -0.17 -16.20
CA SER A 32 -9.12 -0.20 -14.84
C SER A 32 -10.14 0.92 -14.75
N SER A 33 -11.38 0.58 -14.40
CA SER A 33 -12.32 1.60 -13.98
C SER A 33 -11.62 2.48 -12.93
N PRO A 34 -11.67 3.82 -13.05
CA PRO A 34 -10.98 4.68 -12.11
C PRO A 34 -11.46 4.38 -10.69
N LEU A 35 -10.50 4.30 -9.76
CA LEU A 35 -10.79 4.08 -8.34
C LEU A 35 -11.70 5.20 -7.84
N THR A 36 -12.82 4.84 -7.22
CA THR A 36 -13.74 5.83 -6.65
C THR A 36 -13.20 6.32 -5.31
N ILE A 37 -12.65 7.52 -5.30
CA ILE A 37 -12.12 8.18 -4.11
C ILE A 37 -13.21 9.08 -3.51
N TYR A 38 -13.53 8.89 -2.23
CA TYR A 38 -14.56 9.67 -1.54
C TYR A 38 -14.00 10.90 -0.85
N GLY A 39 -12.71 10.89 -0.55
CA GLY A 39 -11.99 12.06 -0.11
C GLY A 39 -10.53 11.74 0.17
N GLN A 40 -9.80 12.79 0.50
CA GLN A 40 -8.40 12.70 0.83
C GLN A 40 -8.00 13.72 1.88
N ALA A 41 -6.96 13.42 2.63
CA ALA A 41 -6.27 14.33 3.51
C ALA A 41 -4.76 14.16 3.32
N THR A 42 -4.01 15.25 3.22
CA THR A 42 -2.55 15.20 3.10
C THR A 42 -1.94 15.92 4.29
N LYS A 43 -0.98 15.27 4.93
CA LYS A 43 -0.23 15.81 6.07
C LYS A 43 1.25 15.51 5.88
N GLY A 44 2.03 16.56 5.65
CA GLY A 44 3.43 16.43 5.26
C GLY A 44 3.57 15.59 3.99
N SER A 45 4.47 14.61 4.02
CA SER A 45 4.77 13.73 2.88
C SER A 45 3.89 12.48 2.81
N VAL A 46 2.81 12.39 3.59
CA VAL A 46 1.85 11.27 3.54
C VAL A 46 0.47 11.78 3.15
N THR A 47 -0.18 11.07 2.22
CA THR A 47 -1.58 11.29 1.86
C THR A 47 -2.40 10.09 2.30
N ALA A 48 -3.55 10.36 2.92
CA ALA A 48 -4.63 9.42 3.16
C ALA A 48 -5.70 9.62 2.07
N LYS A 49 -6.03 8.57 1.31
CA LYS A 49 -7.22 8.51 0.44
C LYS A 49 -8.21 7.52 1.02
N VAL A 50 -9.50 7.83 0.92
CA VAL A 50 -10.56 6.94 1.43
C VAL A 50 -11.40 6.43 0.27
N THR A 51 -11.55 5.11 0.22
CA THR A 51 -12.44 4.40 -0.68
C THR A 51 -13.40 3.54 0.14
N ARG A 52 -14.30 2.84 -0.55
CA ARG A 52 -15.07 1.77 0.08
C ARG A 52 -14.22 0.51 0.27
N GLY A 53 -13.06 0.41 -0.36
CA GLY A 53 -12.37 -0.83 -0.58
C GLY A 53 -13.16 -1.75 -1.53
N VAL A 54 -12.71 -2.99 -1.59
CA VAL A 54 -13.34 -4.08 -2.35
C VAL A 54 -13.60 -5.26 -1.43
N ASN A 55 -14.58 -6.09 -1.79
CA ASN A 55 -14.75 -7.40 -1.16
C ASN A 55 -14.25 -8.45 -2.16
N PRO A 56 -13.02 -8.98 -2.00
CA PRO A 56 -12.55 -10.12 -2.78
C PRO A 56 -13.55 -11.27 -2.72
N THR A 57 -13.60 -12.09 -3.77
CA THR A 57 -14.53 -13.23 -3.83
C THR A 57 -14.44 -14.09 -2.57
N GLY A 58 -15.59 -14.32 -1.91
CA GLY A 58 -15.67 -15.14 -0.70
C GLY A 58 -15.42 -14.41 0.62
N THR A 59 -15.16 -13.10 0.61
CA THR A 59 -14.89 -12.29 1.83
C THR A 59 -16.09 -11.45 2.29
N ASN A 60 -17.19 -11.46 1.53
CA ASN A 60 -18.38 -10.68 1.86
C ASN A 60 -18.90 -11.02 3.28
N GLY A 61 -18.82 -10.05 4.18
CA GLY A 61 -19.27 -10.17 5.57
C GLY A 61 -18.37 -11.01 6.47
N THR A 62 -17.18 -11.42 6.01
CA THR A 62 -16.29 -12.29 6.79
C THR A 62 -14.92 -11.71 7.09
N ASN A 63 -14.42 -10.70 6.38
CA ASN A 63 -13.10 -10.07 6.60
C ASN A 63 -13.08 -8.58 6.20
N GLY A 64 -14.15 -7.84 6.53
CA GLY A 64 -14.24 -6.41 6.22
C GLY A 64 -14.06 -6.07 4.73
N ALA A 65 -13.61 -4.87 4.45
CA ALA A 65 -13.21 -4.40 3.13
C ALA A 65 -11.71 -4.55 2.89
N TYR A 66 -11.27 -4.72 1.65
CA TYR A 66 -9.85 -4.84 1.28
C TYR A 66 -9.41 -3.69 0.39
N SER A 67 -8.08 -3.51 0.31
CA SER A 67 -7.45 -2.60 -0.63
C SER A 67 -7.77 -2.99 -2.07
N GLU A 68 -8.00 -2.01 -2.93
CA GLU A 68 -8.02 -2.19 -4.38
C GLU A 68 -6.68 -2.68 -4.94
N PHE A 69 -5.60 -2.53 -4.17
CA PHE A 69 -4.26 -3.02 -4.50
C PHE A 69 -3.94 -4.40 -3.90
N HIS A 70 -4.90 -5.12 -3.29
CA HIS A 70 -4.64 -6.38 -2.55
C HIS A 70 -3.88 -7.46 -3.34
N ASN A 71 -3.93 -7.43 -4.68
CA ASN A 71 -3.18 -8.34 -5.57
C ASN A 71 -2.03 -7.65 -6.34
N GLN A 72 -1.62 -6.44 -5.94
CA GLN A 72 -0.64 -5.60 -6.63
C GLN A 72 0.58 -5.33 -5.74
N ASN A 73 1.38 -6.37 -5.48
CA ASN A 73 2.58 -6.29 -4.64
C ASN A 73 2.33 -5.76 -3.22
N THR A 74 1.11 -5.96 -2.71
CA THR A 74 0.78 -5.72 -1.30
C THR A 74 0.69 -7.05 -0.57
N THR A 75 1.14 -7.08 0.67
CA THR A 75 0.86 -8.17 1.60
C THR A 75 -0.27 -7.74 2.52
N THR A 76 -1.39 -8.46 2.54
CA THR A 76 -2.49 -8.18 3.46
C THR A 76 -2.50 -9.21 4.58
N ILE A 77 -2.64 -8.74 5.81
CA ILE A 77 -2.90 -9.59 6.99
C ILE A 77 -4.33 -9.32 7.47
N ASP A 78 -4.94 -10.34 8.06
CA ASP A 78 -6.15 -10.22 8.88
C ASP A 78 -5.81 -10.62 10.33
N PHE A 79 -6.76 -10.41 11.25
CA PHE A 79 -6.57 -10.77 12.66
C PHE A 79 -7.17 -12.14 13.04
N ASN A 80 -7.50 -13.00 12.07
CA ASN A 80 -8.10 -14.31 12.32
C ASN A 80 -7.08 -15.36 12.79
N SER A 81 -5.78 -15.10 12.63
CA SER A 81 -4.70 -15.97 13.11
C SER A 81 -3.62 -15.16 13.81
N THR A 82 -3.28 -15.53 15.04
CA THR A 82 -2.34 -14.79 15.89
C THR A 82 -1.20 -15.67 16.37
N THR A 83 0.02 -15.13 16.35
CA THR A 83 1.20 -15.75 16.95
C THR A 83 1.86 -14.77 17.91
N GLN A 84 2.05 -15.16 19.17
CA GLN A 84 2.81 -14.36 20.12
C GLN A 84 4.31 -14.55 19.86
N VAL A 85 5.02 -13.45 19.64
CA VAL A 85 6.46 -13.44 19.32
C VAL A 85 7.32 -12.78 20.40
N GLY A 86 6.69 -12.23 21.45
CA GLY A 86 7.39 -11.63 22.57
C GLY A 86 6.45 -11.19 23.69
N ASN A 87 6.98 -10.44 24.66
CA ASN A 87 6.17 -9.87 25.71
C ASN A 87 5.26 -8.79 25.12
N LYS A 88 3.94 -9.04 25.12
CA LYS A 88 2.91 -8.15 24.53
C LYS A 88 3.08 -7.89 23.02
N ALA A 89 3.86 -8.72 22.34
CA ALA A 89 4.18 -8.57 20.92
C ALA A 89 3.66 -9.77 20.12
N TYR A 90 3.00 -9.50 18.99
CA TYR A 90 2.26 -10.48 18.20
C TYR A 90 2.47 -10.26 16.70
N THR A 91 2.38 -11.33 15.92
CA THR A 91 2.27 -11.30 14.46
C THR A 91 0.95 -11.93 14.04
N PHE A 92 0.48 -11.56 12.86
CA PHE A 92 -0.77 -12.06 12.30
C PHE A 92 -0.53 -12.45 10.84
N GLY A 93 -0.40 -13.76 10.58
CA GLY A 93 -0.17 -14.33 9.24
C GLY A 93 1.17 -13.97 8.55
N SER A 94 1.90 -12.95 9.01
CA SER A 94 3.13 -12.46 8.38
C SER A 94 4.13 -11.93 9.41
N ALA A 95 5.42 -12.22 9.18
CA ALA A 95 6.52 -11.66 9.95
C ALA A 95 6.90 -10.23 9.52
N LEU A 96 6.24 -9.67 8.50
CA LEU A 96 6.50 -8.32 8.02
C LEU A 96 6.24 -7.24 9.08
N ALA A 97 5.21 -7.46 9.91
CA ALA A 97 4.71 -6.51 10.90
C ALA A 97 4.57 -7.18 12.27
N THR A 98 5.11 -6.55 13.31
CA THR A 98 4.95 -6.97 14.71
C THR A 98 4.11 -5.93 15.45
N TYR A 99 3.07 -6.39 16.13
CA TYR A 99 2.12 -5.58 16.86
C TYR A 99 2.40 -5.67 18.36
N SER A 100 2.77 -4.53 18.94
CA SER A 100 3.08 -4.38 20.36
C SER A 100 1.94 -3.65 21.06
N PHE A 101 1.23 -4.35 21.95
CA PHE A 101 0.10 -3.81 22.71
C PHE A 101 0.61 -3.24 24.03
N GLN A 102 0.39 -1.95 24.30
CA GLN A 102 0.94 -1.26 25.49
C GLN A 102 0.69 -2.05 26.80
N ASN A 103 -0.53 -2.56 26.97
CA ASN A 103 -0.97 -3.27 28.17
C ASN A 103 -1.25 -4.77 27.93
N GLY A 104 -0.74 -5.32 26.82
CA GLY A 104 -1.05 -6.68 26.38
C GLY A 104 -2.31 -6.75 25.52
N MET A 105 -2.47 -7.86 24.80
CA MET A 105 -3.60 -8.10 23.91
C MET A 105 -4.71 -8.83 24.65
N SER A 106 -5.93 -8.28 24.65
CA SER A 106 -7.13 -8.98 25.14
C SER A 106 -7.85 -9.71 24.01
N THR A 107 -8.62 -10.75 24.36
CA THR A 107 -9.57 -11.41 23.46
C THR A 107 -11.02 -11.14 23.86
N SER A 108 -11.25 -10.13 24.69
CA SER A 108 -12.58 -9.76 25.21
C SER A 108 -12.98 -8.37 24.72
N SER A 109 -14.24 -8.25 24.29
CA SER A 109 -14.82 -6.99 23.84
C SER A 109 -14.75 -5.87 24.88
N GLY A 110 -14.59 -4.63 24.38
CA GLY A 110 -14.46 -3.43 25.21
C GLY A 110 -13.06 -3.22 25.80
N ARG A 111 -12.06 -3.95 25.30
CA ARG A 111 -10.65 -3.84 25.71
C ARG A 111 -9.75 -3.73 24.49
N THR A 112 -8.53 -3.23 24.69
CA THR A 112 -7.50 -3.21 23.66
C THR A 112 -7.05 -4.64 23.36
N GLY A 113 -7.17 -5.09 22.12
CA GLY A 113 -7.01 -6.49 21.79
C GLY A 113 -7.48 -6.88 20.40
N VAL A 114 -7.67 -8.19 20.22
CA VAL A 114 -8.18 -8.81 18.99
C VAL A 114 -9.30 -9.77 19.35
N TYR A 115 -10.49 -9.54 18.80
CA TYR A 115 -11.69 -10.33 19.04
C TYR A 115 -12.71 -10.08 17.94
N SER A 116 -13.83 -10.81 17.98
CA SER A 116 -14.95 -10.67 17.04
C SER A 116 -16.20 -10.27 17.81
N ASP A 117 -16.86 -9.21 17.36
CA ASP A 117 -18.21 -8.81 17.75
C ASP A 117 -18.80 -7.86 16.68
N ARG A 118 -19.94 -7.23 17.01
CA ARG A 118 -20.67 -6.36 16.07
C ARG A 118 -19.93 -5.07 15.66
N TRP A 119 -18.82 -4.73 16.30
CA TRP A 119 -18.05 -3.50 16.07
C TRP A 119 -16.90 -3.71 15.08
N ALA A 120 -16.76 -4.92 14.53
CA ALA A 120 -15.82 -5.20 13.46
C ALA A 120 -16.08 -4.25 12.26
N PRO A 121 -15.03 -3.62 11.68
CA PRO A 121 -15.15 -2.78 10.50
C PRO A 121 -15.95 -3.43 9.39
N SER A 122 -16.81 -2.64 8.76
CA SER A 122 -17.78 -3.17 7.78
C SER A 122 -17.12 -3.52 6.46
N GLY A 123 -17.73 -4.44 5.72
CA GLY A 123 -17.39 -4.66 4.32
C GLY A 123 -17.60 -3.42 3.43
N ALA A 124 -17.14 -3.50 2.18
CA ALA A 124 -17.13 -2.37 1.25
C ALA A 124 -18.51 -1.75 0.98
N ASN A 125 -19.60 -2.49 1.16
CA ASN A 125 -20.97 -1.99 1.01
C ASN A 125 -21.71 -1.84 2.34
N GLY A 126 -20.98 -1.84 3.47
CA GLY A 126 -21.55 -1.77 4.81
C GLY A 126 -22.08 -3.10 5.31
N GLU A 127 -21.63 -4.22 4.76
CA GLU A 127 -21.97 -5.54 5.27
C GLU A 127 -21.41 -5.73 6.69
N VAL A 128 -22.19 -6.40 7.54
CA VAL A 128 -21.72 -6.76 8.89
C VAL A 128 -20.58 -7.74 8.75
N ASN A 129 -19.45 -7.40 9.35
CA ASN A 129 -18.28 -8.25 9.42
C ASN A 129 -18.31 -9.09 10.71
N THR A 130 -17.88 -10.34 10.61
CA THR A 130 -17.82 -11.28 11.74
C THR A 130 -16.42 -11.83 12.02
N SER A 131 -15.37 -11.40 11.32
CA SER A 131 -13.98 -11.78 11.64
C SER A 131 -13.52 -11.21 12.97
N ASN A 132 -12.38 -11.72 13.42
CA ASN A 132 -11.58 -11.03 14.40
C ASN A 132 -11.02 -9.73 13.82
N TYR A 133 -11.08 -8.67 14.60
CA TYR A 133 -10.54 -7.36 14.26
C TYR A 133 -9.70 -6.83 15.43
N LEU A 134 -8.80 -5.90 15.15
CA LEU A 134 -8.00 -5.19 16.13
C LEU A 134 -8.80 -4.02 16.70
N ALA A 135 -8.79 -3.90 18.03
CA ALA A 135 -9.37 -2.78 18.74
C ALA A 135 -8.35 -2.11 19.66
N VAL A 136 -8.30 -0.78 19.68
CA VAL A 136 -7.53 0.03 20.65
C VAL A 136 -8.49 0.90 21.44
N PHE A 137 -8.61 0.63 22.74
CA PHE A 137 -9.51 1.36 23.62
C PHE A 137 -8.82 2.50 24.38
N ASN A 138 -9.63 3.45 24.84
CA ASN A 138 -9.21 4.64 25.59
C ASN A 138 -8.01 4.42 26.54
N GLY A 139 -7.00 5.28 26.40
CA GLY A 139 -5.78 5.28 27.23
C GLY A 139 -4.73 4.26 26.80
N ASN A 140 -4.92 3.59 25.66
CA ASN A 140 -3.97 2.62 25.12
C ASN A 140 -3.48 3.01 23.73
N LYS A 141 -2.37 2.37 23.34
CA LYS A 141 -1.88 2.34 21.97
C LYS A 141 -1.42 0.95 21.57
N VAL A 142 -1.41 0.73 20.26
CA VAL A 142 -0.73 -0.39 19.61
C VAL A 142 0.33 0.19 18.68
N THR A 143 1.56 -0.28 18.85
CA THR A 143 2.67 0.04 17.95
C THR A 143 2.84 -1.10 16.96
N ILE A 144 2.96 -0.79 15.67
CA ILE A 144 3.23 -1.75 14.60
C ILE A 144 4.64 -1.47 14.09
N ASP A 145 5.57 -2.35 14.42
CA ASP A 145 6.96 -2.29 13.95
C ASP A 145 7.09 -3.08 12.64
N LEU A 146 7.72 -2.46 11.65
CA LEU A 146 7.83 -3.00 10.31
C LEU A 146 9.29 -3.39 10.05
N THR A 147 9.49 -4.59 9.49
CA THR A 147 10.86 -5.07 9.18
C THR A 147 11.56 -4.26 8.09
N ASN A 148 10.79 -3.54 7.27
CA ASN A 148 11.27 -2.71 6.18
C ASN A 148 10.45 -1.42 6.11
N LYS A 149 11.00 -0.40 5.44
CA LYS A 149 10.24 0.79 5.09
C LYS A 149 9.10 0.45 4.14
N LEU A 150 7.96 1.10 4.37
CA LEU A 150 6.80 1.06 3.51
C LEU A 150 6.60 2.41 2.85
N ASN A 151 6.02 2.37 1.66
CA ASN A 151 5.46 3.56 1.02
C ASN A 151 3.94 3.53 0.90
N TYR A 152 3.32 2.40 1.28
CA TYR A 152 1.89 2.26 1.31
C TYR A 152 1.46 1.35 2.47
N PHE A 153 0.42 1.80 3.16
CA PHE A 153 -0.30 1.08 4.19
C PHE A 153 -1.81 1.25 3.97
N GLY A 154 -2.52 0.15 3.82
CA GLY A 154 -3.97 0.08 3.71
C GLY A 154 -4.60 -0.43 4.99
N ILE A 155 -5.77 0.08 5.36
CA ILE A 155 -6.50 -0.35 6.55
C ILE A 155 -8.00 -0.25 6.31
N ASP A 156 -8.73 -1.32 6.62
CA ASP A 156 -10.16 -1.22 6.81
C ASP A 156 -10.43 -0.68 8.22
N TRP A 157 -10.85 0.58 8.30
CA TRP A 157 -11.06 1.27 9.56
C TRP A 157 -12.55 1.53 9.73
N GLY A 158 -13.11 0.95 10.79
CA GLY A 158 -14.50 1.09 11.18
C GLY A 158 -14.71 1.82 12.50
N ALA A 159 -15.98 2.04 12.84
CA ALA A 159 -16.42 2.65 14.09
C ALA A 159 -15.61 3.92 14.46
N LEU A 160 -15.34 4.78 13.46
CA LEU A 160 -14.53 5.99 13.63
C LEU A 160 -15.06 6.81 14.81
N SER A 161 -14.23 6.98 15.84
CA SER A 161 -14.60 7.65 17.09
C SER A 161 -13.67 8.82 17.41
N ALA A 162 -14.21 9.79 18.13
CA ALA A 162 -13.44 10.96 18.55
C ALA A 162 -12.25 10.51 19.42
N GLY A 163 -11.08 11.11 19.17
CA GLY A 163 -9.85 10.77 19.89
C GLY A 163 -9.04 9.62 19.28
N ASN A 164 -9.51 9.01 18.19
CA ASN A 164 -8.67 8.12 17.39
C ASN A 164 -7.49 8.90 16.82
N THR A 165 -6.28 8.37 16.96
CA THR A 165 -5.08 8.87 16.26
C THR A 165 -4.30 7.75 15.60
N PHE A 166 -3.66 8.10 14.49
CA PHE A 166 -2.93 7.20 13.62
C PHE A 166 -1.63 7.87 13.13
N GLY A 167 -0.50 7.50 13.72
CA GLY A 167 0.80 8.10 13.47
C GLY A 167 1.72 7.20 12.64
N PHE A 168 2.46 7.82 11.73
CA PHE A 168 3.50 7.20 10.90
C PHE A 168 4.87 7.69 11.34
N TYR A 169 5.81 6.78 11.55
CA TYR A 169 7.15 7.09 12.02
C TYR A 169 8.21 6.47 11.13
N SER A 170 9.34 7.16 10.97
CA SER A 170 10.57 6.57 10.42
C SER A 170 11.72 6.78 11.38
N LYS A 171 12.40 5.69 11.75
CA LYS A 171 13.54 5.72 12.70
C LYS A 171 13.20 6.46 14.00
N GLY A 172 11.97 6.28 14.48
CA GLY A 172 11.45 6.91 15.70
C GLY A 172 11.05 8.38 15.58
N GLN A 173 11.15 8.99 14.39
CA GLN A 173 10.66 10.36 14.15
C GLN A 173 9.27 10.34 13.52
N LEU A 174 8.38 11.21 13.99
CA LEU A 174 7.03 11.34 13.43
C LEU A 174 7.12 11.93 12.01
N VAL A 175 6.60 11.20 11.03
CA VAL A 175 6.48 11.62 9.63
C VAL A 175 5.15 12.32 9.41
N SER A 176 4.06 11.72 9.90
CA SER A 176 2.70 12.25 9.75
C SER A 176 1.75 11.65 10.78
N GLU A 177 0.69 12.37 11.14
CA GLU A 177 -0.35 11.89 12.05
C GLU A 177 -1.73 12.29 11.55
N PHE A 178 -2.62 11.31 11.40
CA PHE A 178 -4.03 11.50 11.09
C PHE A 178 -4.87 11.21 12.32
N ASN A 179 -6.01 11.88 12.42
CA ASN A 179 -6.96 11.68 13.50
C ASN A 179 -8.39 11.63 12.96
N TYR A 180 -9.33 11.38 13.86
CA TYR A 180 -10.76 11.35 13.57
C TYR A 180 -11.26 12.50 12.69
N ASN A 181 -10.84 13.74 12.93
CA ASN A 181 -11.35 14.90 12.18
C ASN A 181 -10.82 14.96 10.75
N ASP A 182 -9.68 14.33 10.46
CA ASP A 182 -9.15 14.24 9.10
C ASP A 182 -9.92 13.21 8.26
N ILE A 183 -10.37 12.12 8.88
CA ILE A 183 -10.89 10.93 8.20
C ILE A 183 -12.41 10.84 8.23
N ASN A 184 -13.04 11.07 9.39
CA ASN A 184 -14.48 10.84 9.53
C ASN A 184 -15.34 11.66 8.56
N PRO A 185 -15.04 12.93 8.22
CA PRO A 185 -15.82 13.67 7.22
C PRO A 185 -15.82 13.05 5.82
N ILE A 186 -14.78 12.28 5.48
CA ILE A 186 -14.56 11.68 4.16
C ILE A 186 -14.82 10.16 4.13
N ALA A 187 -15.30 9.59 5.25
CA ALA A 187 -15.65 8.18 5.34
C ALA A 187 -16.92 7.87 4.52
N PRO A 188 -16.87 6.92 3.56
CA PRO A 188 -17.96 6.66 2.62
C PRO A 188 -19.09 5.81 3.17
N VAL A 189 -18.82 5.01 4.20
CA VAL A 189 -19.78 4.07 4.77
C VAL A 189 -20.21 4.57 6.14
N ARG A 190 -21.52 4.56 6.39
CA ARG A 190 -22.13 4.88 7.68
C ARG A 190 -22.83 3.63 8.19
N ALA A 191 -22.10 2.82 8.94
CA ALA A 191 -22.51 1.48 9.29
C ALA A 191 -23.58 1.50 10.40
N ARG A 192 -24.72 0.86 10.15
CA ARG A 192 -25.86 0.90 11.08
C ARG A 192 -25.57 0.20 12.40
N GLN A 193 -24.82 -0.90 12.35
CA GLN A 193 -24.43 -1.66 13.54
C GLN A 193 -23.46 -0.89 14.44
N HIS A 194 -22.78 0.13 13.89
CA HIS A 194 -21.92 1.07 14.62
C HIS A 194 -22.66 2.38 14.97
N GLY A 195 -24.01 2.37 15.00
CA GLY A 195 -24.78 3.58 15.31
C GLY A 195 -24.67 4.70 14.27
N GLY A 196 -24.21 4.40 13.05
CA GLY A 196 -24.00 5.38 11.98
C GLY A 196 -22.59 5.97 11.91
N GLU A 197 -21.64 5.45 12.71
CA GLU A 197 -20.24 5.87 12.66
C GLU A 197 -19.59 5.61 11.29
N GLY A 198 -18.54 6.38 10.99
CA GLY A 198 -17.81 6.30 9.74
C GLY A 198 -17.02 5.00 9.61
N ASN A 199 -17.05 4.43 8.41
CA ASN A 199 -16.29 3.24 8.02
C ASN A 199 -15.75 3.45 6.60
N GLY A 200 -14.64 2.80 6.28
CA GLY A 200 -14.10 2.75 4.93
C GLY A 200 -12.70 2.17 4.88
N TYR A 201 -12.24 1.95 3.66
CA TYR A 201 -10.88 1.53 3.42
C TYR A 201 -10.00 2.75 3.21
N LEU A 202 -8.99 2.90 4.07
CA LEU A 202 -8.05 4.00 3.99
C LEU A 202 -6.75 3.52 3.36
N HIS A 203 -6.21 4.37 2.49
CA HIS A 203 -4.94 4.20 1.85
C HIS A 203 -4.01 5.32 2.27
N PHE A 204 -3.03 4.98 3.09
CA PHE A 204 -1.96 5.88 3.47
C PHE A 204 -0.75 5.61 2.60
N TYR A 205 -0.24 6.64 1.94
CA TYR A 205 0.88 6.46 1.04
C TYR A 205 1.82 7.66 1.02
N ALA A 206 3.09 7.35 0.76
CA ALA A 206 4.16 8.33 0.70
C ALA A 206 4.12 9.08 -0.63
N ASN A 207 4.07 10.41 -0.58
CA ASN A 207 4.12 11.28 -1.76
C ASN A 207 5.56 11.41 -2.30
N ASP A 208 6.55 11.16 -1.44
CA ASP A 208 7.99 11.26 -1.70
C ASP A 208 8.73 10.25 -0.78
N SER A 209 10.06 10.23 -0.82
CA SER A 209 10.87 9.32 0.03
C SER A 209 10.87 9.71 1.52
N GLU A 210 10.60 10.97 1.86
CA GLU A 210 10.48 11.45 3.24
C GLU A 210 9.18 10.96 3.89
N GLY A 211 8.15 10.69 3.07
CA GLY A 211 6.88 10.09 3.48
C GLY A 211 6.94 8.60 3.82
N THR A 212 8.08 7.94 3.61
CA THR A 212 8.23 6.49 3.89
C THR A 212 8.43 6.23 5.38
N PHE A 213 7.80 5.18 5.90
CA PHE A 213 7.73 4.88 7.33
C PHE A 213 8.09 3.41 7.64
N ASP A 214 8.58 3.17 8.85
CA ASP A 214 8.96 1.85 9.37
C ASP A 214 8.26 1.50 10.69
N GLN A 215 7.43 2.41 11.19
CA GLN A 215 6.59 2.18 12.36
C GLN A 215 5.27 2.92 12.23
N ILE A 216 4.20 2.31 12.73
CA ILE A 216 2.87 2.90 12.84
C ILE A 216 2.45 2.86 14.32
N VAL A 217 1.77 3.90 14.79
CA VAL A 217 1.19 3.93 16.14
C VAL A 217 -0.29 4.26 16.03
N ILE A 218 -1.12 3.35 16.54
CA ILE A 218 -2.57 3.49 16.65
C ILE A 218 -2.89 3.79 18.10
N SER A 219 -3.66 4.84 18.38
CA SER A 219 -4.05 5.15 19.75
C SER A 219 -5.48 5.65 19.89
N GLN A 220 -6.00 5.51 21.10
CA GLN A 220 -7.31 6.03 21.46
C GLN A 220 -7.28 6.80 22.77
N VAL A 221 -7.88 7.99 22.77
CA VAL A 221 -8.06 8.84 23.96
C VAL A 221 -9.48 9.40 24.02
N GLY A 222 -9.96 9.82 25.19
CA GLY A 222 -11.25 10.51 25.32
C GLY A 222 -12.50 9.62 25.29
N GLY A 223 -12.34 8.29 25.40
CA GLY A 223 -13.46 7.30 25.41
C GLY A 223 -13.71 6.68 24.03
N GLY A 224 -14.39 5.53 23.94
CA GLY A 224 -14.57 4.80 22.67
C GLY A 224 -13.37 3.91 22.30
N GLY A 225 -13.34 3.46 21.04
CA GLY A 225 -12.34 2.56 20.47
C GLY A 225 -11.86 3.00 19.09
N PHE A 226 -10.70 2.47 18.69
CA PHE A 226 -10.22 2.46 17.31
C PHE A 226 -10.32 1.02 16.83
N GLU A 227 -11.08 0.75 15.77
CA GLU A 227 -11.37 -0.59 15.28
C GLU A 227 -10.90 -0.79 13.83
N SER A 228 -10.06 -1.81 13.59
CA SER A 228 -9.57 -2.15 12.25
C SER A 228 -9.52 -3.65 11.97
N ASP A 229 -9.83 -4.09 10.75
CA ASP A 229 -9.97 -5.52 10.42
C ASP A 229 -8.77 -6.13 9.69
N ASN A 230 -8.36 -5.55 8.56
CA ASN A 230 -7.21 -6.05 7.81
C ASN A 230 -6.29 -4.91 7.43
N HIS A 231 -5.00 -5.23 7.39
CA HIS A 231 -3.93 -4.27 7.10
C HIS A 231 -3.15 -4.73 5.88
N SER A 232 -3.04 -3.87 4.87
CA SER A 232 -2.25 -4.11 3.65
C SER A 232 -0.95 -3.32 3.69
N PHE A 233 0.16 -3.97 3.34
CA PHE A 233 1.50 -3.38 3.39
C PHE A 233 2.16 -3.46 2.02
N ARG A 234 2.88 -2.42 1.65
CA ARG A 234 3.77 -2.45 0.46
C ARG A 234 5.15 -1.93 0.83
N ILE A 235 6.14 -2.80 0.67
CA ILE A 235 7.55 -2.49 0.97
C ILE A 235 8.13 -1.68 -0.18
N SER A 236 8.61 -0.48 0.13
CA SER A 236 9.39 0.36 -0.78
C SER A 236 9.93 1.58 -0.02
N ASN A 237 11.00 2.17 -0.55
CA ASN A 237 11.58 3.43 -0.08
C ASN A 237 11.30 4.61 -1.03
N LYS A 238 10.42 4.42 -2.02
CA LYS A 238 10.05 5.42 -3.03
C LYS A 238 8.65 5.96 -2.79
N ALA A 239 8.30 7.07 -3.44
CA ALA A 239 6.91 7.51 -3.49
C ALA A 239 6.00 6.45 -4.12
N PHE A 240 4.72 6.46 -3.73
CA PHE A 240 3.69 5.58 -4.26
C PHE A 240 2.82 6.31 -5.29
N ASP A 241 2.73 5.74 -6.48
CA ASP A 241 1.82 6.14 -7.55
C ASP A 241 0.46 5.48 -7.30
N PHE A 242 -0.42 6.18 -6.58
CA PHE A 242 -1.74 5.67 -6.19
C PHE A 242 -2.59 5.25 -7.40
N GLU A 243 -2.56 6.01 -8.48
CA GLU A 243 -3.42 5.75 -9.63
C GLU A 243 -3.05 4.45 -10.35
N ASN A 244 -1.77 4.07 -10.29
CA ASN A 244 -1.25 2.89 -10.96
C ASN A 244 -0.82 1.75 -10.01
N GLY A 245 -0.96 1.92 -8.69
CA GLY A 245 -0.62 0.90 -7.69
C GLY A 245 0.87 0.51 -7.66
N ARG A 246 1.78 1.41 -8.00
CA ARG A 246 3.23 1.12 -8.16
C ARG A 246 4.14 2.19 -7.57
N ASP A 247 5.45 1.97 -7.61
CA ASP A 247 6.41 3.00 -7.24
C ASP A 247 6.47 4.10 -8.30
N VAL A 248 6.61 5.34 -7.85
CA VAL A 248 7.03 6.44 -8.75
C VAL A 248 8.48 6.17 -9.20
N PRO A 249 8.76 6.17 -10.51
CA PRO A 249 10.13 6.02 -11.01
C PRO A 249 11.04 7.16 -10.52
N GLU A 250 12.28 6.83 -10.18
CA GLU A 250 13.30 7.84 -9.83
C GLU A 250 13.57 8.74 -11.05
N PRO A 251 13.65 10.08 -10.90
CA PRO A 251 13.87 11.00 -12.01
C PRO A 251 15.10 10.68 -12.87
N SER A 252 16.15 10.12 -12.25
CA SER A 252 17.40 9.73 -12.93
C SER A 252 17.21 8.61 -13.95
N MET A 253 16.25 7.71 -13.75
CA MET A 253 15.96 6.64 -14.71
C MET A 253 15.32 7.18 -16.00
N ILE A 254 14.50 8.23 -15.90
CA ILE A 254 13.86 8.89 -17.04
C ILE A 254 14.90 9.67 -17.86
N ILE A 255 15.78 10.41 -17.18
CA ILE A 255 16.87 11.15 -17.84
C ILE A 255 17.85 10.18 -18.51
N GLY A 256 18.21 9.07 -17.86
CA GLY A 256 19.07 8.05 -18.44
C GLY A 256 18.48 7.42 -19.72
N LEU A 257 17.18 7.10 -19.72
CA LEU A 257 16.50 6.57 -20.90
C LEU A 257 16.42 7.60 -22.04
N LEU A 258 16.16 8.87 -21.73
CA LEU A 258 16.18 9.96 -22.71
C LEU A 258 17.59 10.22 -23.27
N ALA A 259 18.61 10.18 -22.42
CA ALA A 259 20.00 10.39 -22.83
C ALA A 259 20.50 9.25 -23.73
N THR A 260 20.21 8.00 -23.37
CA THR A 260 20.56 6.83 -24.19
C THR A 260 19.79 6.78 -25.50
N GLY A 261 18.48 7.04 -25.48
CA GLY A 261 17.66 7.16 -26.69
C GLY A 261 18.12 8.29 -27.61
N GLY A 262 18.42 9.46 -27.05
CA GLY A 262 18.98 10.60 -27.78
C GLY A 262 20.35 10.32 -28.40
N ALA A 263 21.24 9.65 -27.65
CA ALA A 263 22.56 9.25 -28.16
C ALA A 263 22.47 8.21 -29.30
N ILE A 264 21.52 7.28 -29.24
CA ILE A 264 21.27 6.31 -30.31
C ILE A 264 20.73 7.01 -31.57
N LEU A 265 19.82 7.97 -31.41
CA LEU A 265 19.28 8.77 -32.52
C LEU A 265 20.36 9.66 -33.18
N LEU A 266 21.22 10.30 -32.38
CA LEU A 266 22.33 11.10 -32.89
C LEU A 266 23.37 10.23 -33.62
N LYS A 267 23.72 9.06 -33.06
CA LYS A 267 24.67 8.13 -33.68
C LYS A 267 24.15 7.52 -34.99
N ARG A 268 22.83 7.43 -35.19
CA ARG A 268 22.22 6.96 -36.44
C ARG A 268 22.32 7.98 -37.58
N ASN A 269 22.40 9.27 -37.26
CA ASN A 269 22.59 10.35 -38.24
C ASN A 269 24.06 10.54 -38.66
N GLU A 270 25.02 10.04 -37.88
CA GLU A 270 26.45 10.09 -38.22
C GLU A 270 26.91 8.95 -39.15
N GLN A 271 26.06 7.92 -39.37
CA GLN A 271 26.37 6.81 -40.29
C GLN A 271 25.80 7.01 -41.71
N THR A 272 25.33 8.21 -42.06
CA THR A 272 24.79 8.55 -43.40
C THR A 272 25.62 9.59 -44.17
N VAL A 273 26.95 9.54 -44.04
CA VAL A 273 27.90 10.27 -44.90
C VAL A 273 28.93 9.30 -45.48
#